data_AF-A0A537KGL9-F1
#
_entry.id   AF-A0A537KGL9-F1
#
_cell.length_a   1.000
_cell.length_b   1.000
_cell.length_c   1.000
_cell.angle_alpha   90.00
_cell.angle_beta   90.00
_cell.angle_gamma   90.00
#
_symmetry.space_group_name_H-M   'P 1'
#
loop_
_entity.id
_entity.type
_entity.pdbx_description
1 polymer ?
#
loop_
_entity_poly.entity_id
_entity_poly.type
_entity_poly.pdbx_seq_one_letter_code
_entity_poly.pdbx_strand_id
1 'polypeptide(L)'
;MKPWAILASTLLVGLAIGVGGTLLLPPAIEPYLVSALRAPRRPVEGQVIGKQREEGHVLLKVQTDDALILTTFTKKVPEIDLLVEQGDSIILALPNTGPFVDDPVIER
;
A
#
# COMPACT_ATOMS: atom_id res chain seq x y z
N MET A 1 -37.04 -28.52 17.80
CA MET A 1 -36.03 -27.46 17.56
C MET A 1 -36.67 -26.40 16.68
N LYS A 2 -36.67 -25.12 17.06
CA LYS A 2 -37.35 -24.06 16.29
C LYS A 2 -36.50 -23.67 15.08
N PRO A 3 -37.01 -23.75 13.84
CA PRO A 3 -36.22 -23.54 12.61
C PRO A 3 -35.56 -22.15 12.54
N TRP A 4 -36.14 -21.16 13.23
CA TRP A 4 -35.60 -19.81 13.32
C TRP A 4 -34.25 -19.73 14.08
N ALA A 5 -33.99 -20.64 15.01
CA ALA A 5 -32.73 -20.66 15.75
C ALA A 5 -31.54 -21.07 14.87
N ILE A 6 -31.78 -21.93 13.87
CA ILE A 6 -30.75 -22.38 12.90
C ILE A 6 -30.41 -21.24 11.94
N LEU A 7 -31.41 -20.48 11.49
CA LEU A 7 -31.21 -19.27 10.68
C LEU A 7 -30.42 -18.21 11.44
N ALA A 8 -30.76 -17.96 12.71
CA ALA A 8 -30.06 -16.98 13.52
C ALA A 8 -28.59 -17.37 13.77
N SER A 9 -28.31 -18.64 14.06
CA SER A 9 -26.94 -19.10 14.31
C SER A 9 -26.08 -19.08 13.05
N THR A 10 -26.61 -19.53 11.91
CA THR A 10 -25.87 -19.49 10.63
C THR A 10 -25.59 -18.06 10.17
N LEU A 11 -26.54 -17.13 10.36
CA LEU A 11 -26.34 -15.72 10.07
C LEU A 11 -25.26 -15.10 10.96
N LEU A 12 -25.27 -15.40 12.26
CA LEU A 12 -24.26 -14.90 13.19
C LEU A 12 -22.85 -15.42 12.87
N VAL A 13 -22.73 -16.69 12.50
CA VAL A 13 -21.45 -17.28 12.08
C VAL A 13 -20.98 -16.64 10.77
N GLY A 14 -21.86 -16.48 9.79
CA GLY A 14 -21.52 -15.81 8.53
C GLY A 14 -21.10 -14.35 8.74
N LEU A 15 -21.79 -13.62 9.61
CA LEU A 15 -21.46 -12.24 9.96
C LEU A 15 -20.11 -12.15 10.68
N ALA A 16 -19.84 -13.05 11.64
CA ALA A 16 -18.56 -13.10 12.35
C ALA A 16 -17.39 -13.40 11.40
N ILE A 17 -17.58 -14.32 10.45
CA ILE A 17 -16.58 -14.62 9.42
C ILE A 17 -16.40 -13.44 8.48
N GLY A 18 -17.48 -12.79 8.04
CA GLY A 18 -17.41 -11.62 7.16
C GLY A 18 -16.67 -10.45 7.82
N VAL A 19 -17.05 -10.09 9.04
CA VAL A 19 -16.44 -8.99 9.79
C VAL A 19 -14.99 -9.33 10.17
N GLY A 20 -14.75 -10.54 10.70
CA GLY A 20 -13.39 -11.00 11.04
C GLY A 20 -12.47 -11.06 9.83
N GLY A 21 -12.99 -11.47 8.68
CA GLY A 21 -12.31 -11.44 7.40
C GLY A 21 -11.88 -10.02 7.01
N THR A 22 -12.73 -9.02 7.19
CA THR A 22 -12.37 -7.64 6.82
C THR A 22 -11.35 -6.98 7.74
N LEU A 23 -11.33 -7.32 9.03
CA LEU A 23 -10.42 -6.68 10.01
C LEU A 23 -9.03 -7.32 10.08
N LEU A 24 -8.92 -8.64 9.90
CA LEU A 24 -7.66 -9.37 10.14
C LEU A 24 -6.84 -9.63 8.88
N LEU A 25 -7.42 -9.47 7.69
CA LEU A 25 -6.78 -9.79 6.41
C LEU A 25 -5.92 -8.69 5.71
N PRO A 26 -5.85 -7.40 6.12
CA PRO A 26 -5.32 -6.37 5.21
C PRO A 26 -3.92 -6.62 4.63
N PRO A 27 -2.88 -7.03 5.40
CA PRO A 27 -1.53 -7.08 4.82
C PRO A 27 -1.18 -8.42 4.15
N ALA A 28 -1.81 -9.53 4.53
CA ALA A 28 -1.36 -10.86 4.13
C ALA A 28 -1.90 -11.33 2.77
N ILE A 29 -3.05 -10.81 2.33
CA ILE A 29 -3.78 -11.33 1.16
C ILE A 29 -3.93 -10.30 0.04
N GLU A 30 -3.51 -9.04 0.27
CA GLU A 30 -3.41 -8.01 -0.76
C GLU A 30 -2.82 -8.47 -2.12
N PRO A 31 -1.77 -9.32 -2.16
CA PRO A 31 -1.21 -9.81 -3.42
C PRO A 31 -2.17 -10.71 -4.22
N TYR A 32 -3.08 -11.40 -3.53
CA TYR A 32 -4.03 -12.36 -4.10
C TYR A 32 -5.43 -11.77 -4.30
N LEU A 33 -5.69 -10.55 -3.82
CA LEU A 33 -6.95 -9.85 -4.04
C LEU A 33 -7.04 -9.34 -5.49
N VAL A 34 -8.19 -9.62 -6.11
CA VAL A 34 -8.59 -9.09 -7.41
C VAL A 34 -8.65 -7.57 -7.33
N SER A 35 -8.30 -6.86 -8.40
CA SER A 35 -8.11 -5.40 -8.41
C SER A 35 -9.29 -4.59 -7.83
N ALA A 36 -10.52 -5.10 -7.91
CA ALA A 36 -11.72 -4.48 -7.36
C ALA A 36 -11.81 -4.50 -5.81
N LEU A 37 -11.04 -5.34 -5.13
CA LEU A 37 -11.04 -5.51 -3.67
C LEU A 37 -9.76 -4.97 -3.01
N ARG A 38 -8.80 -4.47 -3.80
CA ARG A 38 -7.62 -3.80 -3.24
C ARG A 38 -8.03 -2.44 -2.70
N ALA A 39 -7.45 -2.05 -1.58
CA ALA A 39 -7.57 -0.68 -1.10
C ALA A 39 -7.14 0.28 -2.22
N PRO A 40 -7.91 1.35 -2.49
CA PRO A 40 -7.55 2.31 -3.51
C PRO A 40 -6.20 2.95 -3.13
N ARG A 41 -5.17 2.66 -3.93
CA ARG A 41 -3.88 3.35 -3.83
C ARG A 41 -4.16 4.83 -4.04
N ARG A 42 -3.80 5.66 -3.07
CA ARG A 42 -3.94 7.10 -3.24
C ARG A 42 -2.73 7.59 -4.03
N PRO A 43 -2.92 8.16 -5.23
CA PRO A 43 -1.84 8.84 -5.91
C PRO A 43 -1.51 10.09 -5.09
N VAL A 44 -0.25 10.21 -4.70
CA VAL A 44 0.26 11.37 -3.97
C VAL A 44 1.41 11.95 -4.79
N GLU A 45 1.25 13.21 -5.18
CA GLU A 45 2.30 13.96 -5.84
C GLU A 45 3.30 14.46 -4.79
N GLY A 46 4.59 14.34 -5.09
CA GLY A 46 5.62 14.82 -4.20
C GLY A 46 6.96 15.00 -4.91
N GLN A 47 7.75 15.90 -4.35
CA GLN A 47 9.07 16.22 -4.85
C GLN A 47 10.14 15.35 -4.17
N VAL A 48 11.05 14.80 -4.95
CA VAL A 48 12.17 14.02 -4.44
C VAL A 48 13.22 14.96 -3.85
N ILE A 49 13.27 15.10 -2.53
CA ILE A 49 14.21 15.99 -1.85
C ILE A 49 15.54 15.32 -1.54
N GLY A 50 15.61 13.99 -1.61
CA GLY A 50 16.83 13.25 -1.32
C GLY A 50 16.78 11.84 -1.85
N LYS A 51 17.91 11.39 -2.38
CA LYS A 51 18.09 10.06 -2.94
C LYS A 51 19.34 9.45 -2.34
N GLN A 52 19.20 8.26 -1.79
CA GLN A 52 20.30 7.51 -1.19
C GLN A 52 20.25 6.08 -1.72
N ARG A 53 21.32 5.67 -2.40
CA ARG A 53 21.48 4.31 -2.88
C ARG A 53 22.29 3.52 -1.85
N GLU A 54 21.73 2.42 -1.40
CA GLU A 54 22.40 1.44 -0.55
C GLU A 54 22.50 0.10 -1.28
N GLU A 55 23.28 -0.84 -0.75
CA GLU A 55 23.58 -2.11 -1.41
C GLU A 55 22.32 -2.97 -1.60
N GLY A 56 21.66 -2.80 -2.76
CA GLY A 56 20.47 -3.56 -3.14
C GLY A 56 19.14 -2.84 -2.94
N HIS A 57 19.14 -1.58 -2.49
CA HIS A 57 17.92 -0.79 -2.32
C HIS A 57 18.16 0.72 -2.56
N VAL A 58 17.11 1.41 -3.02
CA VAL A 58 17.12 2.88 -3.20
C VAL A 58 16.15 3.50 -2.21
N LEU A 59 16.66 4.41 -1.40
CA LEU A 59 15.88 5.22 -0.47
C LEU A 59 15.60 6.58 -1.13
N LEU A 60 14.33 6.91 -1.27
CA LEU A 60 13.87 8.20 -1.75
C LEU A 60 13.12 8.92 -0.64
N LYS A 61 13.54 10.15 -0.36
CA LYS A 61 12.81 11.09 0.49
C LYS A 61 11.94 11.94 -0.42
N VAL A 62 10.63 11.81 -0.26
CA VAL A 62 9.64 12.51 -1.07
C VAL A 62 8.87 13.46 -0.18
N GLN A 63 9.00 14.75 -0.45
CA GLN A 63 8.25 15.81 0.20
C GLN A 63 6.93 15.99 -0.54
N THR A 64 5.83 15.69 0.12
CA THR A 64 4.49 15.99 -0.36
C THR A 64 3.97 17.24 0.36
N ASP A 65 2.83 17.78 -0.10
CA ASP A 65 2.19 18.94 0.53
C ASP A 65 1.76 18.65 1.99
N ASP A 66 1.41 17.39 2.27
CA ASP A 66 0.91 16.96 3.57
C ASP A 66 2.02 16.44 4.51
N ALA A 67 3.06 15.79 3.96
CA ALA A 67 4.05 15.09 4.79
C ALA A 67 5.38 14.81 4.06
N LEU A 68 6.41 14.47 4.83
CA LEU A 68 7.61 13.86 4.30
C LEU A 68 7.46 12.33 4.32
N ILE A 69 7.60 11.69 3.16
CA ILE A 69 7.49 10.24 3.00
C ILE A 69 8.87 9.68 2.65
N LEU A 70 9.31 8.67 3.41
CA LEU A 70 10.48 7.87 3.07
C LEU A 70 10.02 6.63 2.31
N THR A 71 10.53 6.49 1.09
CA THR A 71 10.18 5.39 0.20
C THR A 71 11.40 4.52 -0.07
N THR A 72 11.25 3.22 0.16
CA THR A 72 12.31 2.24 -0.05
C THR A 72 11.97 1.39 -1.26
N PHE A 73 12.84 1.38 -2.27
CA PHE A 73 12.70 0.52 -3.44
C PHE A 73 13.72 -0.61 -3.37
N THR A 74 13.24 -1.83 -3.20
CA THR A 74 14.02 -3.07 -3.25
C THR A 74 13.90 -3.74 -4.62
N LYS A 75 12.82 -3.43 -5.36
CA LYS A 75 12.58 -3.93 -6.73
C LYS A 75 13.00 -2.89 -7.76
N LYS A 76 13.46 -3.35 -8.94
CA LYS A 76 13.81 -2.48 -10.09
C LYS A 76 14.81 -1.37 -9.75
N VAL A 77 15.69 -1.62 -8.77
CA VAL A 77 16.70 -0.67 -8.27
C VAL A 77 17.48 0.06 -9.37
N PRO A 78 18.02 -0.59 -10.42
CA PRO A 78 18.78 0.11 -11.46
C PRO A 78 17.91 1.07 -12.27
N GLU A 79 16.63 0.74 -12.44
CA GLU A 79 15.67 1.49 -13.24
C GLU A 79 15.21 2.73 -12.47
N ILE A 80 14.86 2.57 -11.19
CA ILE A 80 14.47 3.69 -10.30
C ILE A 80 15.65 4.66 -10.09
N ASP A 81 16.87 4.12 -9.97
CA ASP A 81 18.08 4.94 -9.84
C ASP A 81 18.41 5.75 -11.10
N LEU A 82 18.00 5.30 -12.29
CA LEU A 82 18.21 6.05 -13.53
C LEU A 82 17.07 7.02 -13.85
N LEU A 83 15.85 6.70 -13.40
CA LEU A 83 14.64 7.44 -13.76
C LEU A 83 14.26 8.55 -12.78
N VAL A 84 14.85 8.56 -11.60
CA VAL A 84 14.51 9.51 -10.53
C VAL A 84 15.76 10.25 -10.05
N GLU A 85 15.74 11.57 -10.20
CA GLU A 85 16.75 12.47 -9.69
C GLU A 85 16.24 13.31 -8.52
N GLN A 86 17.17 13.88 -7.76
CA GLN A 86 16.84 14.82 -6.71
C GLN A 86 16.28 16.10 -7.34
N GLY A 87 15.09 16.51 -6.93
CA GLY A 87 14.36 17.66 -7.46
C GLY A 87 13.19 17.31 -8.37
N ASP A 88 13.10 16.05 -8.83
CA ASP A 88 12.00 15.59 -9.67
C ASP A 88 10.66 15.57 -8.92
N SER A 89 9.59 15.96 -9.61
CA SER A 89 8.22 15.72 -9.15
C SER A 89 7.77 14.35 -9.63
N ILE A 90 7.34 13.49 -8.70
CA ILE A 90 6.86 12.14 -9.00
C ILE A 90 5.49 11.93 -8.36
N ILE A 91 4.65 11.14 -9.02
CA ILE A 91 3.38 10.69 -8.45
C ILE A 91 3.61 9.28 -7.89
N LEU A 92 3.37 9.11 -6.60
CA LEU A 92 3.49 7.84 -5.91
C LEU A 92 2.11 7.27 -5.62
N ALA A 93 1.83 6.08 -6.12
CA ALA A 93 0.67 5.32 -5.73
C ALA A 93 0.98 4.58 -4.41
N LEU A 94 0.62 5.21 -3.29
CA LEU A 94 0.92 4.69 -1.96
C LEU A 94 0.01 3.51 -1.60
N PRO A 95 0.56 2.35 -1.20
CA PRO A 95 -0.24 1.25 -0.66
C PRO A 95 -0.79 1.55 0.73
N ASN A 96 -0.09 2.36 1.54
CA ASN A 96 -0.46 2.70 2.92
C ASN A 96 -0.19 4.18 3.23
N THR A 97 -0.95 4.77 4.16
CA THR A 97 -0.86 6.20 4.57
C THR A 97 0.26 6.47 5.60
N GLY A 98 1.28 5.60 5.67
CA GLY A 98 2.39 5.73 6.62
C GLY A 98 3.53 6.60 6.08
N PRO A 99 4.39 7.16 6.96
CA PRO A 99 5.55 7.94 6.56
C PRO A 99 6.70 7.08 5.98
N PHE A 100 6.63 5.76 6.15
CA PHE A 100 7.57 4.79 5.59
C PHE A 100 6.82 3.85 4.66
N VAL A 101 7.27 3.74 3.42
CA VAL A 101 6.58 2.96 2.39
C VAL A 101 7.58 2.15 1.58
N ASP A 102 7.33 0.85 1.50
CA ASP A 102 8.18 -0.09 0.77
C ASP A 102 7.59 -0.42 -0.61
N ASP A 103 8.44 -0.34 -1.64
CA ASP A 103 8.15 -0.58 -3.06
C ASP A 103 6.84 0.10 -3.56
N PRO A 104 6.65 1.42 -3.38
CA PRO A 104 5.50 2.10 -3.97
C PRO A 104 5.61 2.07 -5.50
N VAL A 105 4.47 2.15 -6.18
CA VAL A 105 4.47 2.26 -7.65
C VAL A 105 4.58 3.73 -8.02
N ILE A 106 5.56 4.07 -8.88
CA ILE A 106 5.67 5.39 -9.48
C ILE A 106 4.70 5.45 -10.66
N GLU A 107 3.72 6.34 -10.58
CA GLU A 107 2.87 6.74 -11.70
C GLU A 107 3.46 8.01 -12.31
N ARG A 108 3.51 8.11 -13.63
CA ARG A 108 4.14 9.23 -14.36
C ARG A 108 3.07 10.08 -15.02
#